data_AF-K1SKY1-F1
#
_entry.id   AF-K1SKY1-F1
#
_cell.length_a   1.000
_cell.length_b   1.000
_cell.length_c   1.000
_cell.angle_alpha   90.00
_cell.angle_beta   90.00
_cell.angle_gamma   90.00
#
_symmetry.space_group_name_H-M   'P 1'
#
loop_
_entity.id
_entity.type
_entity.pdbx_description
1 polymer ?
#
loop_
_entity_poly.entity_id
_entity_poly.type
_entity_poly.pdbx_seq_one_letter_code
_entity_poly.pdbx_strand_id
1 'polypeptide(L)'
;TDIIALRHKYDDLKGNGELEFMYEEGKIPFAYKRGNLVMYFNPLGESAVMNAKYTGKTVYALGNAEFANGKVTMSPQSFALVEIDG
;
A
#
# COMPACT_ATOMS: atom_id res chain seq x y z
N THR A 1 -8.71 14.60 -14.92
CA THR A 1 -8.17 15.48 -13.87
C THR A 1 -8.17 14.66 -12.61
N ASP A 2 -7.03 14.27 -12.03
CA ASP A 2 -6.91 13.89 -10.59
C ASP A 2 -5.49 13.45 -10.17
N ILE A 3 -4.69 12.87 -11.07
CA ILE A 3 -3.34 12.38 -10.71
C ILE A 3 -2.28 13.49 -10.51
N ILE A 4 -2.39 14.59 -11.25
CA ILE A 4 -1.39 15.69 -11.20
C ILE A 4 -1.53 16.52 -9.92
N ALA A 5 -2.77 16.69 -9.42
CA ALA A 5 -3.05 17.45 -8.21
C ALA A 5 -2.49 16.77 -6.94
N LEU A 6 -2.50 15.44 -6.90
CA LEU A 6 -1.94 14.66 -5.80
C LEU A 6 -0.41 14.79 -5.71
N ARG A 7 0.28 14.90 -6.85
CA ARG A 7 1.74 15.08 -6.91
C ARG A 7 2.22 16.42 -6.34
N HIS A 8 1.34 17.44 -6.32
CA HIS A 8 1.66 18.75 -5.73
C HIS A 8 1.38 18.83 -4.23
N LYS A 9 0.54 17.95 -3.68
CA LYS A 9 0.10 18.03 -2.28
C LYS A 9 1.02 17.29 -1.30
N TYR A 10 1.74 16.27 -1.77
CA TYR A 10 2.63 15.46 -0.92
C TYR A 10 4.08 15.59 -1.38
N ASP A 11 4.86 16.42 -0.67
CA ASP A 11 6.31 16.54 -0.87
C ASP A 11 7.04 15.20 -0.61
N ASP A 12 6.45 14.29 0.18
CA ASP A 12 7.00 12.96 0.46
C ASP A 12 7.04 12.01 -0.75
N LEU A 13 6.27 12.30 -1.80
CA LEU A 13 6.40 11.58 -3.07
C LEU A 13 7.71 11.93 -3.80
N LYS A 14 8.43 12.99 -3.39
CA LYS A 14 9.58 13.55 -4.14
C LYS A 14 10.92 12.86 -3.96
N GLY A 15 11.21 12.04 -2.95
CA GLY A 15 12.53 11.36 -3.02
C GLY A 15 13.15 10.69 -1.82
N ASN A 16 12.83 11.05 -0.57
CA ASN A 16 13.80 10.86 0.52
C ASN A 16 13.41 9.85 1.61
N GLY A 17 12.73 8.77 1.25
CA GLY A 17 12.40 7.69 2.20
C GLY A 17 13.14 6.40 1.87
N GLU A 18 13.64 5.70 2.89
CA GLU A 18 14.11 4.32 2.72
C GLU A 18 13.01 3.47 2.08
N LEU A 19 13.36 2.83 0.96
CA LEU A 19 12.46 2.01 0.19
C LEU A 19 12.67 0.55 0.56
N GLU A 20 11.65 -0.08 1.14
CA GLU A 20 11.65 -1.50 1.48
C GLU A 20 10.53 -2.20 0.70
N PHE A 21 10.89 -3.10 -0.21
CA PHE A 21 9.91 -3.92 -0.93
C PHE A 21 9.50 -5.13 -0.09
N MET A 22 8.20 -5.33 0.05
CA MET A 22 7.57 -6.46 0.73
C MET A 22 6.76 -7.24 -0.29
N TYR A 23 7.40 -8.21 -0.92
CA TYR A 23 6.76 -9.12 -1.87
C TYR A 23 7.36 -10.51 -1.71
N GLU A 24 6.60 -11.51 -2.11
CA GLU A 24 7.13 -12.85 -2.35
C GLU A 24 7.50 -12.94 -3.84
N GLU A 25 8.68 -13.44 -4.16
CA GLU A 25 9.16 -13.54 -5.53
C GLU A 25 8.18 -14.36 -6.38
N GLY A 26 7.68 -13.76 -7.47
CA GLY A 26 6.68 -14.37 -8.35
C GLY A 26 5.23 -14.35 -7.82
N LYS A 27 4.94 -13.69 -6.69
CA LYS A 27 3.59 -13.60 -6.13
C LYS A 27 3.07 -12.17 -6.04
N ILE A 28 1.75 -12.08 -6.20
CA ILE A 28 0.93 -10.89 -6.06
C ILE A 28 -0.15 -11.26 -5.03
N PRO A 29 -0.57 -10.37 -4.12
CA PRO A 29 -0.31 -8.93 -4.03
C PRO A 29 1.07 -8.60 -3.46
N PHE A 30 1.51 -7.37 -3.68
CA PHE A 30 2.81 -6.87 -3.21
C PHE A 30 2.63 -5.53 -2.48
N ALA A 31 3.59 -5.22 -1.63
CA ALA A 31 3.65 -3.94 -0.94
C ALA A 31 5.05 -3.36 -0.97
N TYR A 32 5.17 -2.06 -0.76
CA TYR A 32 6.45 -1.45 -0.45
C TYR A 32 6.29 -0.30 0.53
N LYS A 33 7.27 -0.14 1.41
CA LYS A 33 7.38 0.94 2.39
C LYS A 33 8.28 2.03 1.82
N ARG A 34 7.92 3.28 2.09
CA ARG A 34 8.72 4.46 1.80
C ARG A 34 8.58 5.44 2.96
N GLY A 35 9.65 5.61 3.74
CA GLY A 35 9.56 6.41 4.97
C GLY A 35 8.53 5.81 5.93
N ASN A 36 7.53 6.59 6.33
CA ASN A 36 6.43 6.16 7.22
C ASN A 36 5.18 5.67 6.46
N LEU A 37 5.24 5.58 5.13
CA LEU A 37 4.12 5.15 4.31
C LEU A 37 4.35 3.75 3.76
N VAL A 38 3.28 2.97 3.65
CA VAL A 38 3.27 1.63 3.06
C VAL A 38 2.17 1.54 2.04
N MET A 39 2.53 1.07 0.85
CA MET A 39 1.68 1.02 -0.31
C MET A 39 1.44 -0.44 -0.66
N TYR A 40 0.19 -0.89 -0.53
CA TYR A 40 -0.27 -2.24 -0.83
C TYR A 40 -0.99 -2.26 -2.17
N PHE A 41 -0.66 -3.23 -3.03
CA PHE A 41 -1.21 -3.36 -4.38
C PHE A 41 -1.71 -4.77 -4.64
N ASN A 42 -2.97 -4.87 -5.06
CA ASN A 42 -3.53 -6.07 -5.65
C ASN A 42 -3.97 -5.81 -7.09
N PRO A 43 -3.10 -6.02 -8.10
CA PRO A 43 -3.47 -5.94 -9.50
C PRO A 43 -4.26 -7.17 -10.00
N LEU A 44 -4.48 -8.21 -9.18
CA LEU A 44 -5.22 -9.40 -9.60
C LEU A 44 -6.70 -9.08 -9.85
N GLY A 45 -7.32 -9.85 -10.75
CA GLY A 45 -8.77 -9.85 -10.96
C GLY A 45 -9.56 -10.58 -9.87
N GLU A 46 -8.88 -11.03 -8.80
CA GLU A 46 -9.45 -11.76 -7.68
C GLU A 46 -8.98 -11.17 -6.34
N SER A 47 -9.71 -11.47 -5.27
CA SER A 47 -9.31 -11.09 -3.91
C SER A 47 -8.08 -11.87 -3.50
N ALA A 48 -7.14 -11.20 -2.85
CA ALA A 48 -5.91 -11.83 -2.41
C ALA A 48 -5.47 -11.37 -1.02
N VAL A 49 -4.69 -12.21 -0.36
CA VAL A 49 -4.23 -12.00 1.01
C VAL A 49 -2.71 -12.02 1.03
N MET A 50 -2.10 -11.02 1.67
CA MET A 50 -0.66 -11.02 1.95
C MET A 50 -0.39 -10.69 3.41
N ASN A 51 0.80 -11.09 3.88
CA ASN A 51 1.28 -10.70 5.19
C ASN A 51 1.58 -9.19 5.19
N ALA A 52 0.94 -8.45 6.10
CA ALA A 52 1.15 -7.03 6.29
C ALA A 52 2.16 -6.85 7.43
N LYS A 53 3.45 -6.73 7.07
CA LYS A 53 4.54 -6.50 8.04
C LYS A 53 4.35 -5.22 8.84
N TYR A 54 3.78 -4.21 8.20
CA TYR A 54 3.46 -2.93 8.80
C TYR A 54 1.95 -2.73 8.76
N THR A 55 1.39 -2.20 9.84
CA THR A 55 -0.02 -1.82 9.90
C THR A 55 -0.10 -0.45 10.52
N GLY A 56 -1.21 0.25 10.27
CA GLY A 56 -1.38 1.61 10.74
C GLY A 56 -2.63 2.21 10.15
N LYS A 57 -2.67 3.54 10.06
CA LYS A 57 -3.83 4.26 9.57
C LYS A 57 -3.90 4.23 8.05
N THR A 58 -4.98 3.70 7.49
CA THR A 58 -5.25 3.82 6.06
C THR A 58 -5.52 5.28 5.72
N VAL A 59 -4.58 5.92 5.02
CA VAL A 59 -4.69 7.32 4.58
C VAL A 59 -5.40 7.43 3.24
N TYR A 60 -5.34 6.38 2.41
CA TYR A 60 -6.04 6.31 1.14
C TYR A 60 -6.25 4.87 0.70
N ALA A 61 -7.37 4.58 0.05
CA ALA A 61 -7.62 3.28 -0.55
C ALA A 61 -8.44 3.40 -1.84
N LEU A 62 -8.18 2.52 -2.79
CA LEU A 62 -8.99 2.26 -3.97
C LEU A 62 -9.39 0.78 -3.94
N GLY A 63 -10.69 0.50 -4.01
CA GLY A 63 -11.21 -0.83 -3.69
C GLY A 63 -11.26 -1.07 -2.18
N ASN A 64 -11.38 -2.34 -1.77
CA ASN A 64 -11.43 -2.72 -0.36
C ASN A 64 -10.09 -3.33 0.08
N ALA A 65 -9.58 -2.89 1.23
CA ALA A 65 -8.39 -3.44 1.86
C ALA A 65 -8.62 -3.52 3.38
N GLU A 66 -8.71 -4.74 3.89
CA GLU A 66 -8.95 -5.01 5.30
C GLU A 66 -7.67 -5.51 5.96
N PHE A 67 -7.22 -4.80 6.98
CA PHE A 67 -6.04 -5.15 7.76
C PHE A 67 -6.48 -5.85 9.05
N ALA A 68 -6.11 -7.11 9.20
CA ALA A 68 -6.44 -7.92 10.38
C ALA A 68 -5.35 -8.95 10.67
N ASN A 69 -5.00 -9.12 11.94
CA ASN A 69 -4.06 -10.17 12.40
C ASN A 69 -2.71 -10.18 11.65
N GLY A 70 -2.14 -9.00 11.36
CA GLY A 70 -0.87 -8.89 10.62
C GLY A 70 -0.96 -9.32 9.14
N LYS A 71 -2.17 -9.39 8.59
CA LYS A 71 -2.45 -9.66 7.18
C LYS A 71 -3.31 -8.54 6.61
N VAL A 72 -3.23 -8.38 5.30
CA VAL A 72 -4.15 -7.54 4.54
C VAL A 72 -4.89 -8.41 3.53
N THR A 73 -6.21 -8.26 3.51
CA THR A 73 -7.10 -8.84 2.51
C THR A 73 -7.52 -7.74 1.56
N MET A 74 -7.14 -7.89 0.29
CA MET A 74 -7.36 -6.88 -0.75
C MET A 74 -8.35 -7.41 -1.79
N SER A 75 -9.34 -6.59 -2.16
CA SER A 75 -10.27 -6.92 -3.24
C SER A 75 -9.56 -6.95 -4.60
N PRO A 76 -10.19 -7.46 -5.68
CA PRO A 76 -9.64 -7.35 -7.03
C PRO A 76 -9.28 -5.90 -7.39
N GLN A 77 -8.18 -5.72 -8.12
CA GLN A 77 -7.74 -4.42 -8.65
C GLN A 77 -7.78 -3.29 -7.61
N SER A 78 -7.20 -3.55 -6.44
CA SER A 78 -7.25 -2.63 -5.30
C SER A 78 -5.87 -2.12 -4.87
N PHE A 79 -5.90 -1.02 -4.14
CA PHE A 79 -4.74 -0.30 -3.64
C PHE A 79 -5.05 0.25 -2.25
N ALA A 80 -4.09 0.20 -1.34
CA ALA A 80 -4.18 0.85 -0.05
C ALA A 80 -2.85 1.53 0.31
N LEU A 81 -2.95 2.76 0.79
CA LEU A 81 -1.86 3.53 1.36
C LEU A 81 -2.09 3.60 2.87
N VAL A 82 -1.12 3.11 3.62
CA VAL A 82 -1.15 3.04 5.08
C VAL A 82 0.00 3.89 5.61
N GLU A 83 -0.30 4.74 6.57
CA GLU A 83 0.70 5.44 7.38
C GLU A 83 1.00 4.60 8.62
N ILE A 84 2.27 4.25 8.81
CA ILE A 84 2.75 3.55 10.00
C ILE A 84 2.83 4.59 11.11
N ASP A 85 2.08 4.40 12.19
CA ASP A 85 2.26 5.19 13.40
C ASP A 85 3.64 4.82 13.98
N GLY A 86 4.52 5.83 14.09
CA GLY A 86 5.91 5.67 14.54
C GLY A 86 6.05 5.30 16.01
#